data_AF-A0A5J5F9Q0-F1
#
_entry.id   AF-A0A5J5F9Q0-F1
#
_cell.length_a   1.000
_cell.length_b   1.000
_cell.length_c   1.000
_cell.angle_alpha   90.00
_cell.angle_beta   90.00
_cell.angle_gamma   90.00
#
_symmetry.space_group_name_H-M   'P 1'
#
loop_
_entity.id
_entity.type
_entity.pdbx_description
1 polymer ?
#
loop_
_entity_poly.entity_id
_entity_poly.type
_entity_poly.pdbx_seq_one_letter_code
_entity_poly.pdbx_strand_id
1 'polypeptide(L)'
;MSSTPPFPALPTETLFDVGDLLTVPDLSALSQTCRAFHVVFTLPLFRRVQHSPEQHLFHVMQNNNVRLLTYLLDEGLPVDCTMTAFECAWPRPVCTLLHFAADSGSDALVRLLIDRGANISAATTRNPEPQVRRAWVAYFESLDADVGWTPLHCAAVKGHDVVAMLLIDNGAAVCTTAEDESTPLHWAAYAGHATMRELLIENGAVVCAARDDGETPLHCAASESHPVVCELLISKGANVSAVTTIGHTPLFSAAWLEDEEVARTLIANGADVSIADKGGRTPLHDAAICGQASVARLLIEN
;
A
#
# COMPACT_ATOMS: atom_id res chain seq x y z
N MET A 1 32.41 -51.92 0.30
CA MET A 1 31.52 -51.36 1.34
C MET A 1 31.91 -49.90 1.52
N SER A 2 30.92 -49.03 1.31
CA SER A 2 30.88 -47.57 1.45
C SER A 2 32.14 -46.82 1.91
N SER A 3 32.73 -46.06 1.00
CA SER A 3 33.42 -44.81 1.33
C SER A 3 32.96 -43.76 0.33
N THR A 4 31.94 -43.00 0.70
CA THR A 4 31.63 -41.71 0.07
C THR A 4 32.93 -40.89 -0.01
N PRO A 5 33.26 -40.27 -1.15
CA PRO A 5 34.43 -39.41 -1.20
C PRO A 5 34.19 -38.22 -0.23
N PRO A 6 35.24 -37.74 0.46
CA PRO A 6 35.09 -36.57 1.29
C PRO A 6 34.68 -35.40 0.37
N PHE A 7 33.64 -34.67 0.76
CA PHE A 7 33.35 -33.39 0.13
C PHE A 7 34.63 -32.56 0.12
N PRO A 8 34.97 -31.90 -1.00
CA PRO A 8 36.11 -30.99 -1.00
C PRO A 8 35.84 -29.93 0.05
N ALA A 9 36.80 -29.74 0.97
CA ALA A 9 36.75 -28.63 1.90
C ALA A 9 36.61 -27.35 1.08
N LEU A 10 35.47 -26.65 1.25
CA LEU A 10 35.19 -25.43 0.53
C LEU A 10 36.29 -24.40 0.86
N PRO A 11 36.85 -23.71 -0.13
CA PRO A 11 37.86 -22.69 0.11
C PRO A 11 37.26 -21.64 1.05
N THR A 12 37.98 -21.30 2.11
CA THR A 12 37.56 -20.36 3.17
C THR A 12 37.31 -18.92 2.67
N GLU A 13 37.40 -18.66 1.37
CA GLU A 13 37.32 -17.31 0.78
C GLU A 13 36.55 -17.20 -0.55
N THR A 14 35.61 -18.10 -0.87
CA THR A 14 34.72 -17.84 -2.03
C THR A 14 33.67 -16.77 -1.68
N LEU A 15 33.71 -15.64 -2.40
CA LEU A 15 32.61 -14.66 -2.44
C LEU A 15 31.31 -15.40 -2.80
N PHE A 16 30.28 -15.28 -1.97
CA PHE A 16 28.92 -15.59 -2.40
C PHE A 16 28.29 -14.29 -2.89
N ASP A 17 27.86 -14.27 -4.15
CA ASP A 17 27.00 -13.20 -4.66
C ASP A 17 25.56 -13.44 -4.16
N VAL A 18 24.78 -12.38 -3.94
CA VAL A 18 23.37 -12.49 -3.53
C VAL A 18 22.57 -13.24 -4.60
N GLY A 19 22.96 -13.10 -5.87
CA GLY A 19 22.41 -13.89 -6.97
C GLY A 19 22.60 -15.40 -6.78
N ASP A 20 23.70 -15.84 -6.17
CA ASP A 20 23.91 -17.24 -5.83
C ASP A 20 23.02 -17.68 -4.67
N LEU A 21 22.80 -16.80 -3.68
CA LEU A 21 21.94 -17.03 -2.52
C LEU A 21 20.44 -17.12 -2.86
N LEU A 22 20.00 -16.33 -3.84
CA LEU A 22 18.64 -16.38 -4.41
C LEU A 22 18.38 -17.64 -5.24
N THR A 23 19.43 -18.36 -5.63
CA THR A 23 19.34 -19.58 -6.46
C THR A 23 19.66 -20.87 -5.69
N VAL A 24 20.03 -20.81 -4.40
CA VAL A 24 20.34 -22.01 -3.60
C VAL A 24 19.09 -22.84 -3.33
N PRO A 25 19.02 -24.10 -3.79
CA PRO A 25 17.85 -24.94 -3.60
C PRO A 25 17.74 -25.54 -2.17
N ASP A 26 18.86 -25.70 -1.46
CA ASP A 26 18.97 -26.36 -0.15
C ASP A 26 19.73 -25.51 0.89
N LEU A 27 19.00 -25.02 1.88
CA LEU A 27 19.50 -24.16 2.97
C LEU A 27 20.02 -24.97 4.17
N SER A 28 19.87 -26.29 4.19
CA SER A 28 20.26 -27.15 5.32
C SER A 28 21.78 -27.14 5.60
N ALA A 29 22.58 -26.85 4.57
CA ALA A 29 24.04 -26.74 4.64
C ALA A 29 24.56 -25.45 5.31
N LEU A 30 23.72 -24.42 5.47
CA LEU A 30 24.12 -23.14 6.12
C LEU A 30 24.17 -23.26 7.65
N SER A 31 23.42 -24.19 8.23
CA SER A 31 23.07 -24.18 9.66
C SER A 31 24.23 -24.44 10.62
N GLN A 32 25.30 -25.11 10.20
CA GLN A 32 26.43 -25.42 11.09
C GLN A 32 27.51 -24.32 11.06
N THR A 33 27.61 -23.60 9.94
CA THR A 33 28.54 -22.49 9.70
C THR A 33 27.98 -21.17 10.22
N CYS A 34 26.65 -20.96 10.16
CA CYS A 34 25.97 -19.76 10.65
C CYS A 34 25.86 -19.73 12.19
N ARG A 35 25.73 -20.89 12.86
CA ARG A 35 25.62 -20.98 14.34
C ARG A 35 26.86 -20.52 15.11
N ALA A 36 28.01 -20.36 14.47
CA ALA A 36 29.26 -19.98 15.13
C ALA A 36 29.57 -18.46 15.11
N PHE A 37 28.75 -17.61 14.48
CA PHE A 37 29.06 -16.19 14.32
C PHE A 37 27.93 -15.26 14.81
N HIS A 38 28.20 -14.66 15.95
CA HIS A 38 27.33 -13.88 16.83
C HIS A 38 26.96 -12.51 16.22
N VAL A 39 25.66 -12.31 15.92
CA VAL A 39 24.98 -11.06 15.54
C VAL A 39 24.75 -10.89 14.02
N VAL A 40 23.51 -11.10 13.61
CA VAL A 40 22.95 -11.15 12.23
C VAL A 40 23.29 -9.94 11.33
N PHE A 41 23.79 -8.83 11.87
CA PHE A 41 24.22 -7.65 11.10
C PHE A 41 25.75 -7.42 11.05
N THR A 42 26.56 -8.34 11.57
CA THR A 42 28.04 -8.29 11.49
C THR A 42 28.64 -9.41 10.63
N LEU A 43 27.82 -10.16 9.88
CA LEU A 43 28.27 -11.28 9.06
C LEU A 43 29.18 -10.83 7.88
N PRO A 44 30.25 -11.58 7.57
CA PRO A 44 31.11 -11.38 6.39
C PRO A 44 30.37 -11.44 5.04
N LEU A 45 29.19 -12.07 4.99
CA LEU A 45 28.30 -12.08 3.82
C LEU A 45 27.89 -10.67 3.41
N PHE A 46 27.56 -9.80 4.38
CA PHE A 46 27.20 -8.41 4.12
C PHE A 46 28.41 -7.47 3.98
N ARG A 47 29.62 -7.92 4.35
CA ARG A 47 30.85 -7.14 4.12
C ARG A 47 31.41 -7.26 2.70
N ARG A 48 30.92 -8.21 1.90
CA ARG A 48 31.46 -8.50 0.55
C ARG A 48 30.52 -8.12 -0.59
N VAL A 49 29.34 -7.59 -0.29
CA VAL A 49 28.36 -7.06 -1.26
C VAL A 49 28.30 -5.54 -1.06
N GLN A 50 28.24 -4.76 -2.15
CA GLN A 50 28.18 -3.29 -2.10
C GLN A 50 26.87 -2.71 -1.52
N HIS A 51 25.91 -3.57 -1.17
CA HIS A 51 24.53 -3.22 -0.82
C HIS A 51 24.24 -3.34 0.69
N SER A 52 23.33 -2.51 1.22
CA SER A 52 22.97 -2.49 2.65
C SER A 52 22.16 -3.72 3.06
N PRO A 53 22.18 -4.16 4.34
CA PRO A 53 21.32 -5.25 4.81
C PRO A 53 19.83 -5.03 4.56
N GLU A 54 19.37 -3.78 4.60
CA GLU A 54 18.01 -3.37 4.27
C GLU A 54 17.69 -3.59 2.79
N GLN A 55 18.63 -3.35 1.87
CA GLN A 55 18.46 -3.60 0.43
C GLN A 55 18.30 -5.10 0.14
N HIS A 56 18.96 -5.96 0.90
CA HIS A 56 18.80 -7.41 0.74
C HIS A 56 17.42 -7.87 1.24
N LEU A 57 17.00 -7.38 2.41
CA LEU A 57 15.66 -7.66 2.93
C LEU A 57 14.59 -7.14 1.96
N PHE A 58 14.82 -5.99 1.33
CA PHE A 58 13.96 -5.45 0.29
C PHE A 58 13.86 -6.38 -0.91
N HIS A 59 14.97 -6.87 -1.42
CA HIS A 59 14.96 -7.85 -2.51
C HIS A 59 14.30 -9.17 -2.10
N VAL A 60 14.46 -9.63 -0.86
CA VAL A 60 13.73 -10.81 -0.35
C VAL A 60 12.22 -10.59 -0.43
N MET A 61 11.75 -9.40 -0.02
CA MET A 61 10.33 -9.04 -0.07
C MET A 61 9.83 -8.88 -1.52
N GLN A 62 10.55 -8.13 -2.35
CA GLN A 62 10.19 -7.91 -3.76
C GLN A 62 10.14 -9.20 -4.58
N ASN A 63 11.08 -10.12 -4.36
CA ASN A 63 11.12 -11.40 -5.07
C ASN A 63 10.23 -12.47 -4.44
N ASN A 64 9.39 -12.10 -3.47
CA ASN A 64 8.51 -13.03 -2.77
C ASN A 64 9.24 -14.27 -2.23
N ASN A 65 10.47 -14.09 -1.71
CA ASN A 65 11.31 -15.20 -1.28
C ASN A 65 10.97 -15.62 0.17
N VAL A 66 9.81 -16.27 0.31
CA VAL A 66 9.26 -16.74 1.58
C VAL A 66 10.25 -17.64 2.34
N ARG A 67 11.01 -18.49 1.63
CA ARG A 67 11.98 -19.42 2.25
C ARG A 67 13.12 -18.68 2.93
N LEU A 68 13.71 -17.71 2.24
CA LEU A 68 14.80 -16.92 2.79
C LEU A 68 14.30 -16.02 3.94
N LEU A 69 13.11 -15.43 3.81
CA LEU A 69 12.52 -14.66 4.90
C LEU A 69 12.25 -15.54 6.14
N THR A 70 11.72 -16.74 5.95
CA THR A 70 11.48 -17.71 7.05
C THR A 70 12.78 -17.99 7.81
N TYR A 71 13.86 -18.26 7.08
CA TYR A 71 15.19 -18.47 7.65
C TYR A 71 15.67 -17.24 8.44
N LEU A 72 15.54 -16.04 7.87
CA LEU A 72 15.95 -14.81 8.56
C LEU A 72 15.17 -14.57 9.87
N LEU A 73 13.86 -14.83 9.88
CA LEU A 73 13.03 -14.74 11.08
C LEU A 73 13.42 -15.80 12.12
N ASP A 74 13.75 -17.02 11.70
CA ASP A 74 14.20 -18.11 12.59
C ASP A 74 15.57 -17.80 13.23
N GLU A 75 16.45 -17.10 12.51
CA GLU A 75 17.76 -16.63 13.00
C GLU A 75 17.65 -15.35 13.87
N GLY A 76 16.43 -14.87 14.14
CA GLY A 76 16.18 -13.78 15.10
C GLY A 76 15.99 -12.40 14.47
N LEU A 77 15.70 -12.30 13.17
CA LEU A 77 15.19 -11.05 12.58
C LEU A 77 13.85 -10.68 13.26
N PRO A 78 13.69 -9.46 13.80
CA PRO A 78 12.42 -9.03 14.37
C PRO A 78 11.32 -9.00 13.30
N VAL A 79 10.17 -9.63 13.57
CA VAL A 79 9.05 -9.71 12.62
C VAL A 79 8.50 -8.33 12.23
N ASP A 80 8.47 -7.38 13.16
CA ASP A 80 8.05 -5.99 12.95
C ASP A 80 9.23 -5.06 12.59
N CYS A 81 10.35 -5.62 12.10
CA CYS A 81 11.43 -4.77 11.61
C CYS A 81 10.92 -3.84 10.51
N THR A 82 11.42 -2.62 10.57
CA THR A 82 11.04 -1.55 9.67
C THR A 82 12.08 -1.35 8.59
N MET A 83 11.63 -1.01 7.40
CA MET A 83 12.46 -0.66 6.27
C MET A 83 12.18 0.78 5.85
N THR A 84 13.26 1.52 5.58
CA THR A 84 13.19 2.89 5.08
C THR A 84 13.65 2.92 3.63
N ALA A 85 12.76 3.30 2.70
CA ALA A 85 13.15 3.62 1.33
C ALA A 85 13.64 5.06 1.28
N PHE A 86 14.93 5.27 1.07
CA PHE A 86 15.51 6.60 0.85
C PHE A 86 15.73 6.79 -0.65
N GLU A 87 14.80 7.49 -1.30
CA GLU A 87 14.89 7.93 -2.71
C GLU A 87 14.29 9.34 -2.86
N CYS A 88 15.08 10.23 -3.46
CA CYS A 88 14.76 11.54 -4.06
C CYS A 88 13.79 12.51 -3.31
N ALA A 89 14.38 13.61 -2.82
CA ALA A 89 13.78 14.88 -2.41
C ALA A 89 12.84 14.92 -1.18
N TRP A 90 12.24 13.80 -0.73
CA TRP A 90 11.31 13.82 0.42
C TRP A 90 11.43 12.56 1.30
N PRO A 91 11.36 12.69 2.64
CA PRO A 91 11.38 11.53 3.54
C PRO A 91 10.10 10.70 3.35
N ARG A 92 10.23 9.46 2.86
CA ARG A 92 9.14 8.48 2.81
C ARG A 92 8.88 7.90 4.20
N PRO A 93 7.65 7.45 4.48
CA PRO A 93 7.34 6.91 5.78
C PRO A 93 7.94 5.51 5.98
N VAL A 94 8.21 5.19 7.24
CA VAL A 94 8.82 3.95 7.69
C VAL A 94 7.76 2.85 7.69
N CYS A 95 8.03 1.75 6.99
CA CYS A 95 7.10 0.66 6.76
C CYS A 95 7.62 -0.65 7.37
N THR A 96 6.75 -1.48 7.95
CA THR A 96 7.13 -2.83 8.43
C THR A 96 7.18 -3.84 7.29
N LEU A 97 7.76 -5.01 7.51
CA LEU A 97 7.69 -6.14 6.55
C LEU A 97 6.26 -6.46 6.12
N LEU A 98 5.28 -6.33 7.02
CA LEU A 98 3.89 -6.62 6.71
C LEU A 98 3.29 -5.60 5.72
N HIS A 99 3.73 -4.34 5.74
CA HIS A 99 3.33 -3.35 4.72
C HIS A 99 3.85 -3.75 3.34
N PHE A 100 5.12 -4.15 3.23
CA PHE A 100 5.70 -4.62 1.96
C PHE A 100 5.03 -5.90 1.44
N ALA A 101 4.77 -6.85 2.33
CA ALA A 101 4.03 -8.06 1.97
C ALA A 101 2.62 -7.73 1.46
N ALA A 102 1.96 -6.76 2.09
CA ALA A 102 0.63 -6.34 1.69
C ALA A 102 0.60 -5.56 0.37
N ASP A 103 1.54 -4.64 0.16
CA ASP A 103 1.69 -3.87 -1.09
C ASP A 103 2.08 -4.74 -2.29
N SER A 104 2.94 -5.74 -2.08
CA SER A 104 3.33 -6.70 -3.13
C SER A 104 2.24 -7.71 -3.47
N GLY A 105 1.19 -7.82 -2.65
CA GLY A 105 0.09 -8.77 -2.86
C GLY A 105 0.46 -10.22 -2.55
N SER A 106 1.57 -10.48 -1.87
CA SER A 106 1.98 -11.85 -1.52
C SER A 106 1.25 -12.37 -0.30
N ASP A 107 0.23 -13.20 -0.53
CA ASP A 107 -0.49 -13.89 0.54
C ASP A 107 0.43 -14.81 1.36
N ALA A 108 1.45 -15.41 0.73
CA ALA A 108 2.40 -16.28 1.40
C ALA A 108 3.29 -15.53 2.39
N LEU A 109 3.79 -14.34 2.03
CA LEU A 109 4.55 -13.48 2.95
C LEU A 109 3.66 -12.95 4.08
N VAL A 110 2.43 -12.52 3.75
CA VAL A 110 1.46 -12.04 4.74
C VAL A 110 1.15 -13.13 5.77
N ARG A 111 0.85 -14.35 5.32
CA ARG A 111 0.61 -15.50 6.21
C ARG A 111 1.81 -15.79 7.10
N LEU A 112 3.01 -15.88 6.52
CA LEU A 112 4.23 -16.10 7.28
C LEU A 112 4.42 -15.04 8.37
N LEU A 113 4.25 -13.76 8.03
CA LEU A 113 4.45 -12.67 8.98
C LEU A 113 3.38 -12.68 10.09
N ILE A 114 2.11 -12.90 9.75
CA ILE A 114 1.02 -13.03 10.73
C ILE A 114 1.25 -14.23 11.65
N ASP A 115 1.64 -15.39 11.12
CA ASP A 115 1.95 -16.60 11.90
C ASP A 115 3.10 -16.37 12.89
N ARG A 116 4.02 -15.45 12.57
CA ARG A 116 5.15 -15.04 13.42
C ARG A 116 4.81 -13.88 14.36
N GLY A 117 3.55 -13.47 14.42
CA GLY A 117 3.05 -12.45 15.33
C GLY A 117 3.32 -11.02 14.89
N ALA A 118 3.40 -10.76 13.58
CA ALA A 118 3.49 -9.40 13.05
C ALA A 118 2.32 -8.53 13.53
N ASN A 119 2.60 -7.26 13.82
CA ASN A 119 1.58 -6.31 14.18
C ASN A 119 0.73 -5.93 12.94
N ILE A 120 -0.46 -6.53 12.86
CA ILE A 120 -1.45 -6.30 11.80
C ILE A 120 -1.93 -4.85 11.73
N SER A 121 -1.89 -4.15 12.86
CA SER A 121 -2.29 -2.74 12.99
C SER A 121 -1.12 -1.76 12.91
N ALA A 122 0.07 -2.21 12.52
CA ALA A 122 1.23 -1.35 12.41
C ALA A 122 0.90 -0.15 11.49
N ALA A 123 1.21 1.06 11.95
CA ALA A 123 1.00 2.28 11.19
C ALA A 123 2.35 2.80 10.67
N THR A 124 2.39 3.24 9.43
CA THR A 124 3.57 3.91 8.85
C THR A 124 3.85 5.23 9.56
N THR A 125 5.12 5.63 9.70
CA THR A 125 5.51 6.85 10.45
C THR A 125 6.50 7.72 9.67
N ARG A 126 6.48 9.06 9.85
CA ARG A 126 7.37 10.01 9.12
C ARG A 126 8.87 9.85 9.41
N ASN A 127 9.23 9.23 10.53
CA ASN A 127 10.58 8.76 10.92
C ASN A 127 10.55 8.36 12.41
N PRO A 128 11.25 7.29 12.83
CA PRO A 128 11.67 7.15 14.21
C PRO A 128 12.74 8.23 14.52
N GLU A 129 12.89 8.58 15.79
CA GLU A 129 13.82 9.58 16.31
C GLU A 129 15.22 9.70 15.66
N PRO A 130 15.92 10.86 15.82
CA PRO A 130 17.24 11.14 15.25
C PRO A 130 18.40 10.21 15.67
N GLN A 131 18.17 9.24 16.55
CA GLN A 131 19.23 8.39 17.13
C GLN A 131 19.62 7.19 16.25
N VAL A 132 18.77 6.79 15.29
CA VAL A 132 19.11 5.74 14.31
C VAL A 132 19.54 6.38 12.98
N ARG A 133 20.48 7.33 13.06
CA ARG A 133 21.20 7.80 11.86
C ARG A 133 22.26 6.79 11.47
N ARG A 134 21.92 5.88 10.57
CA ARG A 134 22.85 5.44 9.52
C ARG A 134 22.12 5.56 8.19
N ALA A 135 22.66 6.45 7.37
CA ALA A 135 22.12 6.80 6.07
C ALA A 135 22.31 5.64 5.08
N TRP A 136 21.25 5.25 4.37
CA TRP A 136 21.37 4.32 3.25
C TRP A 136 20.36 4.75 2.18
N VAL A 137 20.87 5.37 1.12
CA VAL A 137 20.09 5.85 -0.04
C VAL A 137 20.35 4.88 -1.20
N ALA A 138 19.29 4.34 -1.79
CA ALA A 138 19.34 3.80 -3.14
C ALA A 138 17.93 3.66 -3.72
N TYR A 139 17.71 4.26 -4.89
CA TYR A 139 17.71 3.61 -6.18
C TYR A 139 16.42 2.96 -6.72
N PHE A 140 15.29 2.84 -6.00
CA PHE A 140 14.29 1.82 -6.37
C PHE A 140 12.81 2.19 -6.13
N GLU A 141 11.95 1.68 -7.03
CA GLU A 141 10.48 1.78 -7.04
C GLU A 141 9.90 1.42 -5.66
N SER A 142 9.38 2.44 -4.98
CA SER A 142 9.05 2.43 -3.55
C SER A 142 7.53 2.37 -3.31
N LEU A 143 7.12 1.81 -2.17
CA LEU A 143 5.75 1.91 -1.63
C LEU A 143 5.25 3.37 -1.69
N ASP A 144 4.12 3.61 -2.36
CA ASP A 144 3.39 4.88 -2.31
C ASP A 144 2.46 4.91 -1.09
N ALA A 145 3.03 4.65 0.09
CA ALA A 145 2.29 4.78 1.35
C ALA A 145 2.47 6.19 1.93
N ASP A 146 1.38 6.79 2.39
CA ASP A 146 1.42 7.95 3.27
C ASP A 146 1.58 7.52 4.74
N VAL A 147 1.55 8.50 5.63
CA VAL A 147 1.77 8.35 7.06
C VAL A 147 0.48 7.88 7.74
N GLY A 148 0.60 6.99 8.71
CA GLY A 148 -0.54 6.40 9.39
C GLY A 148 -1.20 5.26 8.62
N TRP A 149 -0.67 4.91 7.44
CA TRP A 149 -1.17 3.77 6.67
C TRP A 149 -0.92 2.47 7.42
N THR A 150 -1.88 1.57 7.33
CA THR A 150 -1.76 0.19 7.81
C THR A 150 -1.48 -0.75 6.64
N PRO A 151 -1.09 -2.02 6.87
CA PRO A 151 -0.99 -3.00 5.79
C PRO A 151 -2.29 -3.12 4.97
N LEU A 152 -3.45 -2.90 5.59
CA LEU A 152 -4.74 -2.91 4.89
C LEU A 152 -4.89 -1.73 3.92
N HIS A 153 -4.34 -0.55 4.23
CA HIS A 153 -4.30 0.57 3.28
C HIS A 153 -3.46 0.22 2.04
N CYS A 154 -2.29 -0.40 2.25
CA CYS A 154 -1.41 -0.81 1.15
C CYS A 154 -2.08 -1.86 0.25
N ALA A 155 -2.75 -2.87 0.85
CA ALA A 155 -3.50 -3.86 0.09
C ALA A 155 -4.67 -3.22 -0.68
N ALA A 156 -5.37 -2.26 -0.06
CA ALA A 156 -6.54 -1.61 -0.64
C ALA A 156 -6.21 -0.75 -1.87
N VAL A 157 -5.15 0.06 -1.81
CA VAL A 157 -4.74 0.90 -2.94
C VAL A 157 -4.23 0.08 -4.13
N LYS A 158 -3.69 -1.12 -3.89
CA LYS A 158 -3.19 -2.01 -4.94
C LYS A 158 -4.21 -3.05 -5.42
N GLY A 159 -5.36 -3.16 -4.74
CA GLY A 159 -6.43 -4.09 -5.12
C GLY A 159 -6.14 -5.55 -4.78
N HIS A 160 -5.30 -5.81 -3.77
CA HIS A 160 -4.92 -7.17 -3.38
C HIS A 160 -5.97 -7.82 -2.48
N ASP A 161 -7.10 -8.21 -3.07
CA ASP A 161 -8.30 -8.68 -2.35
C ASP A 161 -8.02 -9.84 -1.38
N VAL A 162 -7.20 -10.82 -1.81
CA VAL A 162 -6.84 -11.99 -1.00
C VAL A 162 -6.04 -11.57 0.24
N VAL A 163 -5.11 -10.63 0.08
CA VAL A 163 -4.32 -10.08 1.18
C VAL A 163 -5.21 -9.28 2.13
N ALA A 164 -6.10 -8.44 1.61
CA ALA A 164 -7.02 -7.67 2.43
C ALA A 164 -7.92 -8.58 3.27
N MET A 165 -8.48 -9.65 2.68
CA MET A 165 -9.25 -10.64 3.43
C MET A 165 -8.42 -11.30 4.53
N LEU A 166 -7.18 -11.70 4.23
CA LEU A 166 -6.29 -12.28 5.24
C LEU A 166 -6.01 -11.35 6.41
N LEU A 167 -5.80 -10.05 6.13
CA LEU A 167 -5.58 -9.06 7.17
C LEU A 167 -6.84 -8.89 8.03
N ILE A 168 -8.02 -8.79 7.42
CA ILE A 168 -9.31 -8.63 8.11
C ILE A 168 -9.64 -9.87 8.96
N ASP A 169 -9.49 -11.07 8.42
CA ASP A 169 -9.72 -12.34 9.13
C ASP A 169 -8.83 -12.49 10.37
N ASN A 170 -7.65 -11.86 10.36
CA ASN A 170 -6.72 -11.85 11.48
C ASN A 170 -6.85 -10.61 12.39
N GLY A 171 -7.90 -9.79 12.21
CA GLY A 171 -8.26 -8.70 13.12
C GLY A 171 -7.80 -7.31 12.70
N ALA A 172 -7.46 -7.09 11.42
CA ALA A 172 -7.26 -5.74 10.91
C ALA A 172 -8.55 -4.93 11.00
N ALA A 173 -8.48 -3.73 11.56
CA ALA A 173 -9.61 -2.82 11.61
C ALA A 173 -9.88 -2.20 10.23
N VAL A 174 -11.04 -2.51 9.64
CA VAL A 174 -11.45 -2.03 8.31
C VAL A 174 -11.62 -0.51 8.26
N CYS A 175 -12.04 0.11 9.37
CA CYS A 175 -12.26 1.54 9.48
C CYS A 175 -11.06 2.30 10.07
N THR A 176 -9.86 1.71 10.07
CA THR A 176 -8.67 2.43 10.51
C THR A 176 -8.40 3.63 9.61
N THR A 177 -7.92 4.73 10.20
CA THR A 177 -7.64 5.97 9.48
C THR A 177 -6.13 6.24 9.44
N ALA A 178 -5.65 6.78 8.33
CA ALA A 178 -4.33 7.36 8.20
C ALA A 178 -4.25 8.76 8.86
N GLU A 179 -3.12 9.46 8.72
CA GLU A 179 -2.91 10.79 9.33
C GLU A 179 -3.88 11.85 8.79
N ASP A 180 -4.31 11.71 7.53
CA ASP A 180 -5.25 12.61 6.83
C ASP A 180 -6.73 12.18 6.96
N GLU A 181 -7.02 11.32 7.94
CA GLU A 181 -8.32 10.67 8.16
C GLU A 181 -8.80 9.75 7.01
N SER A 182 -7.94 9.44 6.03
CA SER A 182 -8.29 8.49 4.98
C SER A 182 -8.38 7.06 5.48
N THR A 183 -9.37 6.33 4.98
CA THR A 183 -9.58 4.90 5.28
C THR A 183 -9.14 4.02 4.10
N PRO A 184 -8.97 2.71 4.28
CA PRO A 184 -8.70 1.79 3.16
C PRO A 184 -9.72 1.91 2.03
N LEU A 185 -11.00 2.22 2.34
CA LEU A 185 -12.04 2.40 1.34
C LEU A 185 -11.81 3.64 0.45
N HIS A 186 -11.22 4.72 0.98
CA HIS A 186 -10.86 5.89 0.16
C HIS A 186 -9.87 5.51 -0.93
N TRP A 187 -8.82 4.77 -0.56
CA TRP A 187 -7.76 4.37 -1.49
C TRP A 187 -8.21 3.28 -2.47
N ALA A 188 -9.08 2.35 -2.05
CA ALA A 188 -9.71 1.40 -2.96
C ALA A 188 -10.70 2.08 -3.95
N ALA A 189 -11.31 3.20 -3.54
CA ALA A 189 -12.15 4.01 -4.41
C ALA A 189 -11.31 4.83 -5.40
N TYR A 190 -10.25 5.48 -4.92
CA TYR A 190 -9.26 6.18 -5.72
C TYR A 190 -8.65 5.27 -6.80
N ALA A 191 -8.18 4.07 -6.44
CA ALA A 191 -7.50 3.18 -7.38
C ALA A 191 -8.45 2.37 -8.30
N GLY A 192 -9.77 2.47 -8.14
CA GLY A 192 -10.72 1.84 -9.06
C GLY A 192 -11.02 0.35 -8.83
N HIS A 193 -10.44 -0.29 -7.82
CA HIS A 193 -10.64 -1.72 -7.51
C HIS A 193 -12.04 -2.11 -6.98
N ALA A 194 -12.91 -2.66 -7.83
CA ALA A 194 -14.31 -3.01 -7.49
C ALA A 194 -14.47 -4.10 -6.44
N THR A 195 -13.75 -5.20 -6.63
CA THR A 195 -13.76 -6.33 -5.71
C THR A 195 -13.30 -5.93 -4.31
N MET A 196 -12.20 -5.17 -4.23
CA MET A 196 -11.66 -4.65 -2.97
C MET A 196 -12.69 -3.82 -2.19
N ARG A 197 -13.44 -2.95 -2.86
CA ARG A 197 -14.43 -2.11 -2.20
C ARG A 197 -15.62 -2.92 -1.68
N GLU A 198 -16.13 -3.85 -2.47
CA GLU A 198 -17.21 -4.74 -2.02
C GLU A 198 -16.77 -5.50 -0.78
N LEU A 199 -15.56 -6.06 -0.80
CA LEU A 199 -14.95 -6.75 0.34
C LEU A 199 -14.88 -5.83 1.58
N LEU A 200 -14.37 -4.61 1.44
CA LEU A 200 -14.26 -3.67 2.57
C LEU A 200 -15.64 -3.28 3.12
N ILE A 201 -16.62 -3.00 2.25
CA ILE A 201 -17.98 -2.60 2.64
C ILE A 201 -18.72 -3.76 3.33
N GLU A 202 -18.60 -4.98 2.81
CA GLU A 202 -19.18 -6.18 3.43
C GLU A 202 -18.58 -6.48 4.81
N ASN A 203 -17.32 -6.09 5.03
CA ASN A 203 -16.65 -6.19 6.32
C ASN A 203 -16.80 -4.93 7.19
N GLY A 204 -17.76 -4.06 6.87
CA GLY A 204 -18.18 -2.95 7.73
C GLY A 204 -17.45 -1.63 7.52
N ALA A 205 -16.82 -1.41 6.36
CA ALA A 205 -16.29 -0.09 6.00
C ALA A 205 -17.39 0.98 5.97
N VAL A 206 -17.11 2.16 6.52
CA VAL A 206 -18.03 3.30 6.49
C VAL A 206 -17.95 3.99 5.12
N VAL A 207 -19.00 3.81 4.31
CA VAL A 207 -19.10 4.34 2.93
C VAL A 207 -19.03 5.87 2.86
N CYS A 208 -19.53 6.55 3.90
CA CYS A 208 -19.54 8.02 4.00
C CYS A 208 -18.45 8.56 4.93
N ALA A 209 -17.38 7.79 5.20
CA ALA A 209 -16.23 8.33 5.92
C ALA A 209 -15.70 9.57 5.18
N ALA A 210 -15.24 10.56 5.93
CA ALA A 210 -14.68 11.78 5.37
C ALA A 210 -13.26 11.95 5.89
N ARG A 211 -12.36 12.40 5.02
CA ARG A 211 -11.01 12.86 5.33
C ARG A 211 -11.04 14.23 6.03
N ASP A 212 -9.88 14.71 6.46
CA ASP A 212 -9.71 16.04 7.08
C ASP A 212 -10.25 17.19 6.22
N ASP A 213 -10.13 17.06 4.90
CA ASP A 213 -10.61 18.03 3.92
C ASP A 213 -12.07 17.84 3.54
N GLY A 214 -12.77 16.87 4.14
CA GLY A 214 -14.16 16.52 3.87
C GLY A 214 -14.36 15.65 2.63
N GLU A 215 -13.30 15.18 1.97
CA GLU A 215 -13.44 14.23 0.86
C GLU A 215 -13.91 12.86 1.37
N THR A 216 -14.86 12.28 0.64
CA THR A 216 -15.42 10.94 0.91
C THR A 216 -14.90 9.95 -0.13
N PRO A 217 -15.05 8.61 0.04
CA PRO A 217 -14.68 7.65 -0.99
C PRO A 217 -15.31 7.94 -2.37
N LEU A 218 -16.54 8.48 -2.39
CA LEU A 218 -17.19 8.91 -3.63
C LEU A 218 -16.48 10.09 -4.31
N HIS A 219 -15.88 11.02 -3.57
CA HIS A 219 -15.05 12.09 -4.14
C HIS A 219 -13.81 11.49 -4.82
N CYS A 220 -13.10 10.58 -4.14
CA CYS A 220 -11.92 9.92 -4.69
C CYS A 220 -12.22 9.09 -5.95
N ALA A 221 -13.37 8.40 -5.99
CA ALA A 221 -13.80 7.69 -7.19
C ALA A 221 -14.15 8.66 -8.34
N ALA A 222 -14.77 9.79 -8.04
CA ALA A 222 -15.11 10.78 -9.05
C ALA A 222 -13.88 11.52 -9.59
N SER A 223 -12.85 11.73 -8.77
CA SER A 223 -11.58 12.38 -9.19
C SER A 223 -10.69 11.49 -10.05
N GLU A 224 -10.84 10.16 -9.98
CA GLU A 224 -10.05 9.22 -10.78
C GLU A 224 -10.85 8.60 -11.94
N SER A 225 -11.97 9.21 -12.31
CA SER A 225 -12.78 8.79 -13.46
C SER A 225 -13.29 7.35 -13.39
N HIS A 226 -13.94 7.02 -12.28
CA HIS A 226 -14.36 5.68 -11.94
C HIS A 226 -15.90 5.55 -11.79
N PRO A 227 -16.67 5.53 -12.90
CA PRO A 227 -18.14 5.59 -12.87
C PRO A 227 -18.80 4.37 -12.23
N VAL A 228 -18.33 3.15 -12.54
CA VAL A 228 -18.81 1.89 -11.94
C VAL A 228 -18.64 1.91 -10.41
N VAL A 229 -17.58 2.58 -9.96
CA VAL A 229 -17.21 2.70 -8.55
C VAL A 229 -18.12 3.68 -7.85
N CYS A 230 -18.41 4.81 -8.50
CA CYS A 230 -19.38 5.78 -8.04
C CYS A 230 -20.74 5.11 -7.88
N GLU A 231 -21.22 4.38 -8.89
CA GLU A 231 -22.50 3.67 -8.84
C GLU A 231 -22.55 2.66 -7.68
N LEU A 232 -21.50 1.86 -7.50
CA LEU A 232 -21.40 0.94 -6.37
C LEU A 232 -21.49 1.67 -5.02
N LEU A 233 -20.68 2.70 -4.80
CA LEU A 233 -20.67 3.45 -3.54
C LEU A 233 -22.04 4.09 -3.25
N ILE A 234 -22.68 4.66 -4.27
CA ILE A 234 -24.01 5.25 -4.17
C ILE A 234 -25.06 4.19 -3.83
N SER A 235 -25.01 3.01 -4.47
CA SER A 235 -25.91 1.89 -4.17
C SER A 235 -25.76 1.39 -2.71
N LYS A 236 -24.59 1.61 -2.10
CA LYS A 236 -24.29 1.28 -0.71
C LYS A 236 -24.52 2.44 0.26
N GLY A 237 -25.16 3.53 -0.20
CA GLY A 237 -25.61 4.64 0.63
C GLY A 237 -24.65 5.82 0.70
N ALA A 238 -23.70 5.95 -0.22
CA ALA A 238 -22.87 7.16 -0.31
C ALA A 238 -23.75 8.40 -0.56
N ASN A 239 -23.43 9.49 0.13
CA ASN A 239 -24.10 10.77 -0.11
C ASN A 239 -23.55 11.42 -1.40
N VAL A 240 -24.35 11.39 -2.46
CA VAL A 240 -24.02 11.97 -3.78
C VAL A 240 -23.74 13.49 -3.71
N SER A 241 -24.36 14.17 -2.75
CA SER A 241 -24.21 15.62 -2.53
C SER A 241 -23.35 15.94 -1.31
N ALA A 242 -22.47 15.02 -0.89
CA ALA A 242 -21.46 15.33 0.12
C ALA A 242 -20.59 16.49 -0.36
N VAL A 243 -20.14 17.35 0.58
CA VAL A 243 -19.33 18.52 0.27
C VAL A 243 -18.02 18.48 1.05
N THR A 244 -16.93 18.79 0.38
CA THR A 244 -15.62 19.01 1.01
C THR A 244 -15.62 20.31 1.81
N THR A 245 -14.54 20.54 2.55
CA THR A 245 -14.28 21.79 3.29
C THR A 245 -14.26 23.04 2.41
N ILE A 246 -14.02 22.93 1.11
CA ILE A 246 -14.12 24.06 0.16
C ILE A 246 -15.48 24.14 -0.54
N GLY A 247 -16.39 23.22 -0.26
CA GLY A 247 -17.73 23.16 -0.83
C GLY A 247 -17.82 22.41 -2.16
N HIS A 248 -16.80 21.64 -2.53
CA HIS A 248 -16.86 20.81 -3.73
C HIS A 248 -17.66 19.55 -3.45
N THR A 249 -18.55 19.19 -4.37
CA THR A 249 -19.21 17.87 -4.41
C THR A 249 -18.45 16.92 -5.36
N PRO A 250 -18.75 15.60 -5.37
CA PRO A 250 -18.16 14.69 -6.35
C PRO A 250 -18.39 15.13 -7.81
N LEU A 251 -19.49 15.87 -8.06
CA LEU A 251 -19.81 16.39 -9.39
C LEU A 251 -18.84 17.50 -9.84
N PHE A 252 -18.23 18.25 -8.92
CA PHE A 252 -17.16 19.18 -9.28
C PHE A 252 -15.96 18.46 -9.89
N SER A 253 -15.57 17.30 -9.34
CA SER A 253 -14.45 16.52 -9.88
C SER A 253 -14.74 16.05 -11.31
N ALA A 254 -15.95 15.54 -11.57
CA ALA A 254 -16.36 15.14 -12.93
C ALA A 254 -16.38 16.33 -13.90
N ALA A 255 -16.82 17.51 -13.43
CA ALA A 255 -16.80 18.77 -14.18
C ALA A 255 -15.42 19.41 -14.31
N TRP A 256 -14.38 18.88 -13.65
CA TRP A 256 -13.00 19.33 -13.80
C TRP A 256 -12.16 18.42 -14.72
N LEU A 257 -12.62 17.19 -14.95
CA LEU A 257 -11.90 16.15 -15.73
C LEU A 257 -12.50 15.80 -17.10
N GLU A 258 -13.60 16.44 -17.52
CA GLU A 258 -14.40 16.05 -18.70
C GLU A 258 -15.03 14.65 -18.61
N ASP A 259 -15.24 14.16 -17.39
CA ASP A 259 -15.81 12.83 -17.20
C ASP A 259 -17.34 12.86 -17.28
N GLU A 260 -17.84 12.80 -18.51
CA GLU A 260 -19.27 12.79 -18.78
C GLU A 260 -19.97 11.55 -18.21
N GLU A 261 -19.28 10.42 -18.07
CA GLU A 261 -19.87 9.18 -17.56
C GLU A 261 -20.07 9.24 -16.04
N VAL A 262 -19.07 9.72 -15.30
CA VAL A 262 -19.20 9.99 -13.87
C VAL A 262 -20.25 11.08 -13.63
N ALA A 263 -20.24 12.17 -14.41
CA ALA A 263 -21.23 13.23 -14.28
C ALA A 263 -22.67 12.70 -14.50
N ARG A 264 -22.89 11.88 -15.53
CA ARG A 264 -24.18 11.21 -15.77
C ARG A 264 -24.56 10.31 -14.61
N THR A 265 -23.63 9.51 -14.11
CA THR A 265 -23.87 8.58 -13.00
C THR A 265 -24.31 9.34 -11.75
N LEU A 266 -23.62 10.44 -11.42
CA LEU A 266 -23.95 11.27 -10.27
C LEU A 266 -25.32 11.95 -10.44
N ILE A 267 -25.58 12.58 -11.59
CA ILE A 267 -26.86 13.27 -11.86
C ILE A 267 -28.04 12.29 -11.86
N ALA A 268 -27.89 11.12 -12.50
CA ALA A 268 -28.92 10.08 -12.52
C ALA A 268 -29.26 9.55 -11.12
N ASN A 269 -28.31 9.65 -10.18
CA ASN A 269 -28.50 9.29 -8.78
C ASN A 269 -28.85 10.48 -7.87
N GLY A 270 -29.25 11.62 -8.44
CA GLY A 270 -29.79 12.76 -7.69
C GLY A 270 -28.74 13.73 -7.17
N ALA A 271 -27.57 13.84 -7.83
CA ALA A 271 -26.64 14.93 -7.56
C ALA A 271 -27.30 16.29 -7.83
N ASP A 272 -27.23 17.21 -6.86
CA ASP A 272 -27.69 18.58 -7.04
C ASP A 272 -26.63 19.39 -7.80
N VAL A 273 -26.93 19.69 -9.08
CA VAL A 273 -26.06 20.46 -9.99
C VAL A 273 -25.92 21.93 -9.59
N SER A 274 -26.77 22.41 -8.68
CA SER A 274 -26.82 23.82 -8.24
C SER A 274 -25.97 24.11 -7.00
N ILE A 275 -25.44 23.07 -6.34
CA ILE A 275 -24.57 23.25 -5.18
C ILE A 275 -23.34 24.06 -5.59
N ALA A 276 -23.14 25.18 -4.89
CA ALA A 276 -22.02 26.07 -5.10
C ALA A 276 -20.93 25.86 -4.06
N ASP A 277 -19.68 26.00 -4.49
CA ASP A 277 -18.51 26.05 -3.61
C ASP A 277 -18.53 27.31 -2.73
N LYS A 278 -17.57 27.44 -1.81
CA LYS A 278 -17.47 28.63 -0.95
C LYS A 278 -17.24 29.94 -1.71
N GLY A 279 -16.81 29.87 -2.97
CA GLY A 279 -16.65 31.02 -3.88
C GLY A 279 -17.89 31.34 -4.71
N GLY A 280 -18.97 30.57 -4.57
CA GLY A 280 -20.20 30.72 -5.36
C GLY A 280 -20.11 30.11 -6.77
N ARG A 281 -19.06 29.33 -7.07
CA ARG A 281 -18.94 28.60 -8.33
C ARG A 281 -19.72 27.29 -8.22
N THR A 282 -20.34 26.88 -9.31
CA THR A 282 -21.05 25.59 -9.43
C THR A 282 -20.25 24.66 -10.34
N PRO A 283 -20.56 23.35 -10.42
CA PRO A 283 -19.91 22.45 -11.37
C PRO A 283 -19.95 22.99 -12.82
N LEU A 284 -21.01 23.69 -13.21
CA LEU A 284 -21.11 24.30 -14.55
C LEU A 284 -20.06 25.39 -14.78
N HIS A 285 -19.71 26.17 -13.75
CA HIS A 285 -18.65 27.17 -13.87
C HIS A 285 -17.30 26.50 -14.13
N ASP A 286 -16.97 25.43 -13.42
CA ASP A 286 -15.72 24.70 -13.59
C ASP A 286 -15.66 23.97 -14.95
N ALA A 287 -16.76 23.33 -15.38
CA ALA A 287 -16.86 22.74 -16.72
C ALA A 287 -16.63 23.79 -17.83
N ALA A 288 -17.18 25.00 -17.66
CA ALA A 288 -16.98 26.09 -18.62
C ALA A 288 -15.54 26.62 -18.60
N ILE A 289 -14.92 26.77 -17.43
CA ILE A 289 -13.52 27.21 -17.27
C ILE A 289 -12.55 26.21 -17.92
N CYS A 290 -12.77 24.91 -17.70
CA CYS A 290 -11.94 23.84 -18.25
C CYS A 290 -12.27 23.50 -19.71
N GLY A 291 -13.30 24.11 -20.31
CA GLY A 291 -13.67 23.91 -21.71
C GLY A 291 -14.41 22.58 -22.00
N GLN A 292 -15.01 21.97 -20.98
CA GLN A 292 -15.66 20.66 -21.05
C GLN A 292 -17.08 20.77 -21.58
N ALA A 293 -17.19 20.89 -22.90
CA ALA A 293 -18.46 21.15 -23.55
C ALA A 293 -19.52 20.07 -23.28
N SER A 294 -19.11 18.80 -23.19
CA SER A 294 -20.03 17.67 -22.98
C SER A 294 -20.65 17.70 -21.57
N VAL A 295 -19.82 17.84 -20.53
CA VAL A 295 -20.28 17.95 -19.15
C VAL A 295 -21.09 19.23 -18.94
N ALA A 296 -20.66 20.37 -19.50
CA ALA A 296 -21.40 21.62 -19.40
C ALA A 296 -22.81 21.52 -20.03
N ARG A 297 -22.95 20.85 -21.18
CA ARG A 297 -24.27 20.59 -21.77
C ARG A 297 -25.14 19.74 -20.86
N LEU A 298 -24.57 18.65 -20.33
CA LEU A 298 -25.28 17.75 -19.41
C LEU A 298 -25.79 18.50 -18.17
N LEU A 299 -24.97 19.40 -17.61
CA LEU A 299 -25.33 20.23 -16.46
C LEU A 299 -26.35 21.33 -16.76
N ILE A 300 -26.49 21.76 -18.02
CA ILE A 300 -27.51 22.74 -18.43
C ILE A 300 -28.87 22.04 -18.66
N GLU A 301 -28.83 20.77 -19.05
CA GLU A 301 -30.02 19.96 -19.36
C GLU A 301 -30.72 19.39 -18.11
N ASN A 302 -30.08 19.42 -16.94
CA ASN A 302 -30.59 18.90 -15.65
C ASN A 302 -30.60 19.99 -14.58
#